data_AF-A0A1H2TUA0-F1
#
_entry.id   AF-A0A1H2TUA0-F1
#
_cell.length_a   1.000
_cell.length_b   1.000
_cell.length_c   1.000
_cell.angle_alpha   90.00
_cell.angle_beta   90.00
_cell.angle_gamma   90.00
#
_symmetry.space_group_name_H-M   'P 1'
#
loop_
_entity.id
_entity.type
_entity.pdbx_description
1 polymer ?
#
loop_
_entity_poly.entity_id
_entity_poly.type
_entity_poly.pdbx_seq_one_letter_code
_entity_poly.pdbx_strand_id
1 'polypeptide(L)'
;MQKRKIISYAGKILNFVLMLAVGWFSGIIIGKNMTSISSSLSFERLIIELIFLAVFGIIGFILHIIIHEAGHMVFGLLTGYSFVSFRIFSFMWINDNGHIRFTRYKVNFAPGQCIMLPPSLDENNQIPYLLYNFGGVIFNILASIISLLILLVVGLNSLFGLICFIFLIMGILLAFSNGWPMITNSINNDGMNAFDIMHYPEAARAFWITLHISNRQQQGERLKEMPSSWFTLPSEESMKNGLVSSIAVYKCNRFVDERRFEEAAQLIDHLLSIDTGIVSIHRSILIAERTYIELITSNREELIENQFINEVFKIMKYLKNEPSIIRVLYAYNVLRRKNKNKAEQLKKKFEKVVSSYPYPQEAAAERELMQLVDEIASRV
;
A
#
# COMPACT_ATOMS: atom_id res chain seq x y z
N MET A 1 -6.32 17.69 11.88
CA MET A 1 -6.56 16.22 11.89
C MET A 1 -8.03 15.81 12.01
N GLN A 2 -8.83 16.38 12.93
CA GLN A 2 -10.24 15.97 13.13
C GLN A 2 -11.06 15.98 11.83
N LYS A 3 -10.92 17.03 11.00
CA LYS A 3 -11.54 17.13 9.67
C LYS A 3 -11.11 15.99 8.72
N ARG A 4 -9.81 15.65 8.65
CA ARG A 4 -9.27 14.54 7.83
C ARG A 4 -9.83 13.18 8.26
N LYS A 5 -9.83 12.90 9.57
CA LYS A 5 -10.43 11.67 10.12
C LYS A 5 -11.92 11.62 9.81
N ILE A 6 -12.68 12.68 10.07
CA ILE A 6 -14.12 12.76 9.78
C ILE A 6 -14.41 12.49 8.30
N ILE A 7 -13.71 13.17 7.37
CA ILE A 7 -13.90 12.98 5.93
C ILE A 7 -13.61 11.53 5.53
N SER A 8 -12.53 10.95 6.04
CA SER A 8 -12.22 9.55 5.76
C SER A 8 -13.25 8.59 6.34
N TYR A 9 -13.78 8.84 7.55
CA TYR A 9 -14.79 7.97 8.17
C TYR A 9 -16.13 8.08 7.43
N ALA A 10 -16.57 9.30 7.12
CA ALA A 10 -17.76 9.53 6.32
C ALA A 10 -17.64 8.87 4.95
N GLY A 11 -16.48 9.00 4.30
CA GLY A 11 -16.17 8.33 3.04
C GLY A 11 -16.30 6.82 3.12
N LYS A 12 -15.75 6.19 4.18
CA LYS A 12 -15.83 4.73 4.38
C LYS A 12 -17.27 4.26 4.58
N ILE A 13 -18.05 4.98 5.40
CA ILE A 13 -19.47 4.68 5.64
C ILE A 13 -20.24 4.81 4.32
N LEU A 14 -20.04 5.91 3.60
CA LEU A 14 -20.70 6.15 2.32
C LEU A 14 -20.32 5.08 1.30
N ASN A 15 -19.04 4.71 1.21
CA ASN A 15 -18.58 3.65 0.33
C ASN A 15 -19.22 2.30 0.67
N PHE A 16 -19.27 1.95 1.95
CA PHE A 16 -19.91 0.71 2.41
C PHE A 16 -21.41 0.68 2.07
N VAL A 17 -22.15 1.75 2.36
CA VAL A 17 -23.57 1.88 2.04
C VAL A 17 -23.79 1.83 0.52
N LEU A 18 -22.95 2.51 -0.26
CA LEU A 18 -23.00 2.48 -1.71
C LEU A 18 -22.78 1.07 -2.26
N MET A 19 -21.77 0.34 -1.78
CA MET A 19 -21.50 -1.04 -2.19
C MET A 19 -22.68 -1.97 -1.87
N LEU A 20 -23.32 -1.82 -0.71
CA LEU A 20 -24.50 -2.60 -0.35
C LEU A 20 -25.70 -2.28 -1.24
N ALA A 21 -26.00 -0.99 -1.43
CA ALA A 21 -27.13 -0.55 -2.25
C ALA A 21 -26.95 -0.97 -3.70
N VAL A 22 -25.78 -0.69 -4.28
CA VAL A 22 -25.45 -1.06 -5.66
C VAL A 22 -25.41 -2.58 -5.82
N GLY A 23 -24.85 -3.31 -4.86
CA GLY A 23 -24.88 -4.78 -4.85
C GLY A 23 -26.30 -5.35 -4.86
N TRP A 24 -27.18 -4.81 -4.02
CA TRP A 24 -28.59 -5.20 -3.97
C TRP A 24 -29.31 -4.90 -5.30
N PHE A 25 -29.24 -3.66 -5.78
CA PHE A 25 -29.93 -3.26 -7.02
C PHE A 25 -29.39 -4.01 -8.23
N SER A 26 -28.07 -4.16 -8.34
CA SER A 26 -27.45 -4.92 -9.43
C SER A 26 -27.85 -6.40 -9.39
N GLY A 27 -27.93 -7.01 -8.21
CA GLY A 27 -28.41 -8.38 -8.03
C GLY A 27 -29.85 -8.59 -8.52
N ILE A 28 -30.76 -7.65 -8.19
CA ILE A 28 -32.15 -7.69 -8.70
C ILE A 28 -32.18 -7.57 -10.22
N ILE A 29 -31.42 -6.63 -10.80
CA ILE A 29 -31.38 -6.42 -12.25
C ILE A 29 -30.82 -7.67 -12.94
N ILE A 30 -29.71 -8.22 -12.45
CA ILE A 30 -29.12 -9.45 -13.00
C ILE A 30 -30.11 -10.60 -12.88
N GLY A 31 -30.72 -10.82 -11.71
CA GLY A 31 -31.68 -11.90 -11.50
C GLY A 31 -32.90 -11.82 -12.42
N LYS A 32 -33.51 -10.64 -12.57
CA LYS A 32 -34.66 -10.43 -13.46
C LYS A 32 -34.32 -10.66 -14.93
N ASN A 33 -33.15 -10.22 -15.38
CA ASN A 33 -32.75 -10.40 -16.77
C ASN A 33 -32.29 -11.85 -17.02
N MET A 34 -31.67 -12.49 -16.04
CA MET A 34 -31.35 -13.92 -16.10
C MET A 34 -32.59 -14.80 -16.22
N THR A 35 -33.68 -14.51 -15.49
CA THR A 35 -34.92 -15.28 -15.68
C THR A 35 -35.51 -15.08 -17.08
N SER A 36 -35.34 -13.92 -17.70
CA SER A 36 -35.75 -13.69 -19.10
C SER A 36 -34.87 -14.46 -20.09
N ILE A 37 -33.55 -14.41 -19.92
CA ILE A 37 -32.56 -15.08 -20.78
C ILE A 37 -32.66 -16.60 -20.68
N SER A 38 -32.91 -17.10 -19.47
CA SER A 38 -32.81 -18.51 -19.12
C SER A 38 -34.16 -19.16 -18.80
N SER A 39 -35.27 -18.50 -19.16
CA SER A 39 -36.66 -18.94 -18.87
C SER A 39 -36.99 -20.35 -19.38
N SER A 40 -36.29 -20.82 -20.41
CA SER A 40 -36.44 -22.16 -21.00
C SER A 40 -35.24 -23.08 -20.76
N LEU A 41 -34.30 -22.70 -19.89
CA LEU A 41 -33.07 -23.45 -19.65
C LEU A 41 -33.23 -24.43 -18.48
N SER A 42 -32.51 -25.55 -18.56
CA SER A 42 -32.42 -26.49 -17.42
C SER A 42 -31.69 -25.84 -16.24
N PHE A 43 -31.91 -26.37 -15.04
CA PHE A 43 -31.27 -25.85 -13.83
C PHE A 43 -29.74 -25.87 -13.94
N GLU A 44 -29.16 -26.90 -14.55
CA GLU A 44 -27.72 -27.02 -14.76
C GLU A 44 -27.18 -25.90 -15.64
N ARG A 45 -27.90 -25.56 -16.71
CA ARG A 45 -27.50 -24.49 -17.64
C ARG A 45 -27.55 -23.12 -16.97
N LEU A 46 -28.56 -22.85 -16.13
CA LEU A 46 -28.63 -21.63 -15.33
C LEU A 46 -27.41 -21.49 -14.41
N ILE A 47 -27.00 -22.57 -13.74
CA ILE A 47 -25.81 -22.57 -12.88
C ILE A 47 -24.55 -22.28 -13.70
N ILE A 48 -24.41 -22.86 -14.89
CA ILE A 48 -23.27 -22.60 -15.79
C ILE A 48 -23.22 -21.12 -16.18
N GLU A 49 -24.35 -20.50 -16.52
CA GLU A 49 -24.42 -19.08 -16.89
C GLU A 49 -24.09 -18.15 -15.71
N LEU A 50 -24.52 -18.50 -14.49
CA LEU A 50 -24.14 -17.77 -13.28
C LEU A 50 -22.65 -17.89 -12.97
N ILE A 51 -22.06 -19.08 -13.11
CA ILE A 51 -20.61 -19.29 -12.98
C ILE A 51 -19.87 -18.46 -14.03
N PHE A 52 -20.38 -18.45 -15.27
CA PHE A 52 -19.81 -17.66 -16.35
C PHE A 52 -19.81 -16.16 -16.00
N LEU A 53 -20.94 -15.61 -15.52
CA LEU A 53 -21.01 -14.23 -15.05
C LEU A 53 -20.03 -13.96 -13.90
N ALA A 54 -19.91 -14.86 -12.94
CA ALA A 54 -18.98 -14.70 -11.82
C ALA A 54 -17.51 -14.68 -12.28
N VAL A 55 -17.14 -15.58 -13.20
CA VAL A 55 -15.78 -15.62 -13.79
C VAL A 55 -15.48 -14.33 -14.55
N PHE A 56 -16.40 -13.87 -15.40
CA PHE A 56 -16.23 -12.60 -16.12
C PHE A 56 -16.25 -11.39 -15.19
N GLY A 57 -16.98 -11.44 -14.07
CA GLY A 57 -16.90 -10.44 -13.01
C GLY A 57 -15.50 -10.36 -12.39
N ILE A 58 -14.88 -11.50 -12.09
CA ILE A 58 -13.50 -11.56 -11.58
C ILE A 58 -12.50 -11.01 -12.62
N ILE A 59 -12.65 -11.42 -13.89
CA ILE A 59 -11.80 -10.90 -14.98
C ILE A 59 -11.98 -9.39 -15.10
N GLY A 60 -13.22 -8.90 -15.09
CA GLY A 60 -13.51 -7.48 -15.12
C GLY A 60 -12.88 -6.70 -13.97
N PHE A 61 -12.85 -7.28 -12.76
CA PHE A 61 -12.22 -6.66 -11.60
C PHE A 61 -10.72 -6.50 -11.80
N ILE A 62 -10.06 -7.55 -12.30
CA ILE A 62 -8.63 -7.51 -12.62
C ILE A 62 -8.35 -6.48 -13.72
N LEU A 63 -9.20 -6.41 -14.74
CA LEU A 63 -9.09 -5.42 -15.82
C LEU A 63 -9.23 -3.99 -15.29
N HIS A 64 -10.19 -3.70 -14.40
CA HIS A 64 -10.29 -2.37 -13.79
C HIS A 64 -9.07 -2.01 -12.96
N ILE A 65 -8.44 -2.95 -12.24
CA ILE A 65 -7.17 -2.67 -11.56
C ILE A 65 -6.10 -2.26 -12.58
N ILE A 66 -5.96 -2.99 -13.68
CA ILE A 66 -4.98 -2.68 -14.73
C ILE A 66 -5.27 -1.30 -15.36
N ILE A 67 -6.54 -1.03 -15.69
CA ILE A 67 -7.00 0.25 -16.26
C ILE A 67 -6.74 1.40 -15.29
N HIS A 68 -7.01 1.21 -13.99
CA HIS A 68 -6.75 2.19 -12.94
C HIS A 68 -5.26 2.53 -12.87
N GLU A 69 -4.39 1.53 -12.73
CA GLU A 69 -2.94 1.78 -12.65
C GLU A 69 -2.41 2.38 -13.97
N ALA A 70 -2.95 1.99 -15.11
CA ALA A 70 -2.60 2.58 -16.41
C ALA A 70 -2.99 4.06 -16.48
N GLY A 71 -4.10 4.47 -15.84
CA GLY A 71 -4.51 5.86 -15.74
C GLY A 71 -3.47 6.71 -14.99
N HIS A 72 -2.95 6.23 -13.86
CA HIS A 72 -1.84 6.90 -13.16
C HIS A 72 -0.61 7.06 -14.07
N MET A 73 -0.27 6.00 -14.80
CA MET A 73 0.87 6.00 -15.72
C MET A 73 0.70 7.04 -16.84
N VAL A 74 -0.44 7.03 -17.52
CA VAL A 74 -0.74 7.95 -18.63
C VAL A 74 -0.71 9.40 -18.15
N PHE A 75 -1.44 9.71 -17.08
CA PHE A 75 -1.50 11.07 -16.57
C PHE A 75 -0.20 11.53 -15.92
N GLY A 76 0.57 10.63 -15.31
CA GLY A 76 1.92 10.94 -14.83
C GLY A 76 2.85 11.30 -15.99
N LEU A 77 2.87 10.52 -17.08
CA LEU A 77 3.68 10.84 -18.27
C LEU A 77 3.27 12.20 -18.87
N LEU A 78 1.96 12.46 -18.97
CA LEU A 78 1.44 13.73 -19.47
C LEU A 78 1.83 14.93 -18.59
N THR A 79 2.04 14.71 -17.29
CA THR A 79 2.48 15.76 -16.35
C THR A 79 3.99 15.78 -16.08
N GLY A 80 4.78 15.05 -16.88
CA GLY A 80 6.24 15.07 -16.80
C GLY A 80 6.84 14.13 -15.75
N TYR A 81 6.06 13.21 -15.20
CA TYR A 81 6.58 12.13 -14.36
C TYR A 81 7.31 11.09 -15.22
N SER A 82 8.32 10.47 -14.63
CA SER A 82 9.06 9.36 -15.24
C SER A 82 8.61 8.01 -14.67
N PHE A 83 8.47 7.00 -15.52
CA PHE A 83 8.05 5.67 -15.10
C PHE A 83 9.10 4.98 -14.21
N VAL A 84 8.68 4.49 -13.04
CA VAL A 84 9.55 3.75 -12.09
C VAL A 84 9.12 2.29 -12.02
N SER A 85 7.86 2.01 -11.67
CA SER A 85 7.35 0.65 -11.67
C SER A 85 5.84 0.54 -11.83
N PHE A 86 5.41 -0.62 -12.32
CA PHE A 86 4.01 -1.00 -12.47
C PHE A 86 3.81 -2.38 -11.87
N ARG A 87 2.80 -2.58 -11.03
CA ARG A 87 2.53 -3.86 -10.37
C ARG A 87 1.05 -4.20 -10.42
N ILE A 88 0.78 -5.47 -10.74
CA ILE A 88 -0.55 -6.08 -10.65
C ILE A 88 -0.39 -7.37 -9.85
N PHE A 89 -1.03 -7.43 -8.69
CA PHE A 89 -0.85 -8.45 -7.67
C PHE A 89 0.62 -8.68 -7.32
N SER A 90 1.19 -9.81 -7.74
CA SER A 90 2.60 -10.14 -7.54
C SER A 90 3.46 -9.84 -8.76
N PHE A 91 2.89 -9.52 -9.91
CA PHE A 91 3.64 -9.28 -11.15
C PHE A 91 4.07 -7.83 -11.21
N MET A 92 5.37 -7.57 -11.36
CA MET A 92 5.92 -6.22 -11.28
C MET A 92 6.91 -5.97 -12.42
N TRP A 93 6.74 -4.83 -13.08
CA TRP A 93 7.64 -4.31 -14.11
C TRP A 93 8.35 -3.09 -13.54
N ILE A 94 9.67 -3.12 -13.55
CA ILE A 94 10.53 -2.10 -12.94
C ILE A 94 11.38 -1.48 -14.04
N ASN A 95 11.48 -0.16 -14.04
CA ASN A 95 12.45 0.56 -14.85
C ASN A 95 13.81 0.56 -14.17
N ASP A 96 14.74 -0.21 -14.73
CA ASP A 96 16.14 -0.27 -14.33
C ASP A 96 16.96 0.46 -15.39
N ASN A 97 17.25 1.74 -15.13
CA ASN A 97 18.10 2.58 -15.99
C ASN A 97 17.69 2.59 -17.48
N GLY A 98 16.39 2.64 -17.77
CA GLY A 98 15.84 2.66 -19.13
C GLY A 98 15.44 1.29 -19.67
N HIS A 99 15.73 0.21 -18.94
CA HIS A 99 15.31 -1.15 -19.30
C HIS A 99 14.20 -1.63 -18.39
N ILE A 100 13.16 -2.24 -18.97
CA ILE A 100 12.07 -2.84 -18.20
C ILE A 100 12.46 -4.25 -17.76
N ARG A 101 12.62 -4.43 -16.44
CA ARG A 101 12.84 -5.73 -15.82
C ARG A 101 11.55 -6.26 -15.21
N PHE A 102 11.24 -7.52 -15.50
CA PHE A 102 10.12 -8.22 -14.87
C PHE A 102 10.56 -8.96 -13.61
N THR A 103 9.80 -8.79 -12.52
CA THR A 103 10.01 -9.50 -11.25
C THR A 103 8.68 -9.90 -10.62
N ARG A 104 8.75 -10.70 -9.55
CA ARG A 104 7.60 -11.08 -8.73
C ARG A 104 7.74 -10.61 -7.30
N TYR A 105 6.88 -9.68 -6.88
CA TYR A 105 6.80 -9.20 -5.51
C TYR A 105 5.34 -8.89 -5.15
N LYS A 106 4.87 -9.45 -4.03
CA LYS A 106 3.49 -9.28 -3.56
C LYS A 106 3.43 -8.29 -2.42
N VAL A 107 2.64 -7.24 -2.62
CA VAL A 107 2.24 -6.30 -1.56
C VAL A 107 0.83 -6.64 -1.10
N ASN A 108 0.63 -6.82 0.20
CA ASN A 108 -0.65 -7.31 0.73
C ASN A 108 -1.72 -6.21 0.89
N PHE A 109 -1.34 -4.94 0.90
CA PHE A 109 -2.27 -3.82 1.13
C PHE A 109 -2.80 -3.17 -0.16
N ALA A 110 -2.19 -3.44 -1.32
CA ALA A 110 -2.58 -2.86 -2.60
C ALA A 110 -2.55 -3.90 -3.74
N PRO A 111 -3.68 -4.17 -4.42
CA PRO A 111 -3.74 -5.15 -5.50
C PRO A 111 -3.09 -4.67 -6.79
N GLY A 112 -3.04 -3.36 -7.02
CA GLY A 112 -2.28 -2.70 -8.08
C GLY A 112 -1.31 -1.68 -7.47
N GLN A 113 -0.32 -1.23 -8.24
CA GLN A 113 0.50 -0.08 -7.89
C GLN A 113 1.28 0.44 -9.11
N CYS A 114 1.10 1.71 -9.44
CA CYS A 114 1.96 2.46 -10.33
C CYS A 114 2.79 3.46 -9.52
N ILE A 115 4.11 3.31 -9.55
CA ILE A 115 5.04 4.29 -8.98
C ILE A 115 5.67 5.04 -10.15
N MET A 116 5.63 6.36 -10.07
CA MET A 116 6.32 7.24 -10.99
C MET A 116 7.10 8.30 -10.23
N LEU A 117 8.22 8.74 -10.82
CA LEU A 117 9.07 9.78 -10.28
C LEU A 117 8.52 11.14 -10.72
N PRO A 118 8.13 12.03 -9.79
CA PRO A 118 7.67 13.36 -10.14
C PRO A 118 8.79 14.21 -10.74
N PRO A 119 8.45 15.26 -11.53
CA PRO A 119 9.43 16.25 -11.96
C PRO A 119 10.05 16.98 -10.76
N SER A 120 11.06 17.80 -11.02
CA SER A 120 11.62 18.70 -10.00
C SER A 120 10.53 19.58 -9.39
N LEU A 121 10.69 19.87 -8.10
CA LEU A 121 9.85 20.83 -7.40
C LEU A 121 9.95 22.21 -8.08
N ASP A 122 8.81 22.90 -8.20
CA ASP A 122 8.79 24.29 -8.66
C ASP A 122 9.24 25.27 -7.56
N GLU A 123 9.24 26.57 -7.87
CA GLU A 123 9.60 27.65 -6.95
C GLU A 123 8.75 27.69 -5.67
N ASN A 124 7.55 27.10 -5.70
CA ASN A 124 6.61 27.01 -4.58
C ASN A 124 6.67 25.65 -3.86
N ASN A 125 7.69 24.84 -4.14
CA ASN A 125 7.82 23.46 -3.65
C ASN A 125 6.62 22.56 -4.01
N GLN A 126 6.02 22.77 -5.19
CA GLN A 126 4.90 21.99 -5.70
C GLN A 126 5.32 21.08 -6.86
N ILE A 127 4.42 20.14 -7.18
CA ILE A 127 4.50 19.21 -8.31
C ILE A 127 3.09 19.02 -8.91
N PRO A 128 2.97 18.60 -10.18
CA PRO A 128 1.66 18.35 -10.78
C PRO A 128 1.02 17.05 -10.24
N TYR A 129 0.32 17.16 -9.12
CA TYR A 129 -0.18 16.00 -8.35
C TYR A 129 -1.61 15.56 -8.73
N LEU A 130 -2.48 16.46 -9.20
CA LEU A 130 -3.91 16.17 -9.36
C LEU A 130 -4.17 15.07 -10.40
N LEU A 131 -3.67 15.24 -11.63
CA LEU A 131 -3.87 14.27 -12.71
C LEU A 131 -3.16 12.95 -12.42
N TYR A 132 -1.98 12.99 -11.79
CA TYR A 132 -1.30 11.78 -11.37
C TYR A 132 -2.14 10.98 -10.37
N ASN A 133 -2.67 11.61 -9.32
CA ASN A 133 -3.49 10.90 -8.32
C ASN A 133 -4.87 10.50 -8.88
N PHE A 134 -5.55 11.34 -9.65
CA PHE A 134 -6.87 10.99 -10.18
C PHE A 134 -6.84 10.19 -11.48
N GLY A 135 -5.67 9.90 -12.04
CA GLY A 135 -5.55 9.24 -13.34
C GLY A 135 -6.27 7.90 -13.39
N GLY A 136 -6.11 7.07 -12.37
CA GLY A 136 -6.82 5.78 -12.28
C GLY A 136 -8.33 5.92 -12.11
N VAL A 137 -8.78 6.91 -11.33
CA VAL A 137 -10.21 7.24 -11.17
C VAL A 137 -10.83 7.63 -12.51
N ILE A 138 -10.16 8.50 -13.27
CA ILE A 138 -10.60 8.94 -14.60
C ILE A 138 -10.70 7.73 -15.53
N PHE A 139 -9.69 6.87 -15.56
CA PHE A 139 -9.67 5.70 -16.44
C PHE A 139 -10.76 4.67 -16.10
N ASN A 140 -11.05 4.45 -14.81
CA ASN A 140 -12.18 3.61 -14.41
C ASN A 140 -13.51 4.19 -14.89
N ILE A 141 -13.70 5.51 -14.78
CA ILE A 141 -14.90 6.19 -15.28
C ILE A 141 -15.00 6.05 -16.81
N LEU A 142 -13.91 6.24 -17.55
CA LEU A 142 -13.89 6.08 -19.01
C LEU A 142 -14.25 4.64 -19.41
N ALA A 143 -13.66 3.65 -18.75
CA ALA A 143 -13.98 2.24 -18.98
C ALA A 143 -15.45 1.93 -18.67
N SER A 144 -16.00 2.50 -17.59
CA SER A 144 -17.42 2.43 -17.26
C SER A 144 -18.29 3.07 -18.35
N ILE A 145 -17.95 4.25 -18.85
CA ILE A 145 -18.70 4.92 -19.93
C ILE A 145 -18.72 4.05 -21.20
N ILE A 146 -17.56 3.51 -21.60
CA ILE A 146 -17.48 2.59 -22.76
C ILE A 146 -18.40 1.38 -22.55
N SER A 147 -18.38 0.80 -21.35
CA SER A 147 -19.25 -0.34 -21.02
C SER A 147 -20.74 0.02 -21.06
N LEU A 148 -21.11 1.22 -20.61
CA LEU A 148 -22.47 1.73 -20.72
C LEU A 148 -22.89 1.91 -22.19
N LEU A 149 -22.03 2.46 -23.04
CA LEU A 149 -22.33 2.64 -24.46
C LEU A 149 -22.57 1.29 -25.15
N ILE A 150 -21.75 0.29 -24.86
CA ILE A 150 -21.95 -1.08 -25.36
C ILE A 150 -23.26 -1.66 -24.84
N LEU A 151 -23.55 -1.47 -23.54
CA LEU A 151 -24.77 -1.94 -22.92
C LEU A 151 -26.03 -1.33 -23.55
N LEU A 152 -26.01 -0.06 -23.96
CA LEU A 152 -27.14 0.59 -24.63
C LEU A 152 -27.47 -0.04 -26.00
N VAL A 153 -26.46 -0.59 -26.69
CA VAL A 153 -26.64 -1.25 -27.99
C VAL A 153 -27.08 -2.70 -27.81
N VAL A 154 -26.45 -3.42 -26.88
CA VAL A 154 -26.65 -4.87 -26.68
C VAL A 154 -27.91 -5.17 -25.85
N GLY A 155 -28.25 -4.26 -24.93
CA GLY A 155 -29.33 -4.44 -23.96
C GLY A 155 -29.00 -5.46 -22.85
N LEU A 156 -29.79 -5.43 -21.78
CA LEU A 156 -29.61 -6.33 -20.62
C LEU A 156 -30.14 -7.76 -20.86
N ASN A 157 -30.85 -8.00 -21.96
CA ASN A 157 -31.46 -9.29 -22.31
C ASN A 157 -30.46 -10.30 -22.91
N SER A 158 -29.17 -10.09 -22.72
CA SER A 158 -28.12 -11.00 -23.17
C SER A 158 -27.06 -11.17 -22.08
N LEU A 159 -26.40 -12.32 -22.09
CA LEU A 159 -25.30 -12.62 -21.15
C LEU A 159 -24.16 -11.61 -21.28
N PHE A 160 -23.84 -11.19 -22.51
CA PHE A 160 -22.84 -10.17 -22.76
C PHE A 160 -23.25 -8.79 -22.22
N GLY A 161 -24.53 -8.42 -22.35
CA GLY A 161 -25.08 -7.22 -21.73
C GLY A 161 -24.94 -7.23 -20.21
N LEU A 162 -25.22 -8.37 -19.56
CA LEU A 162 -25.02 -8.51 -18.12
C LEU A 162 -23.54 -8.41 -17.71
N ILE A 163 -22.61 -8.93 -18.51
CA ILE A 163 -21.17 -8.73 -18.28
C ILE A 163 -20.80 -7.24 -18.36
N CYS A 164 -21.28 -6.53 -19.40
CA CYS A 164 -21.05 -5.10 -19.55
C CYS A 164 -21.66 -4.30 -18.39
N PHE A 165 -22.83 -4.72 -17.89
CA PHE A 165 -23.46 -4.11 -16.73
C PHE A 165 -22.63 -4.31 -15.44
N ILE A 166 -22.15 -5.53 -15.18
CA ILE A 166 -21.26 -5.81 -14.04
C ILE A 166 -19.98 -4.98 -14.14
N PHE A 167 -19.37 -4.93 -15.32
CA PHE A 167 -18.15 -4.18 -15.58
C PHE A 167 -18.35 -2.66 -15.39
N LEU A 168 -19.48 -2.12 -15.86
CA LEU A 168 -19.89 -0.72 -15.66
C LEU A 168 -19.96 -0.37 -14.17
N ILE A 169 -20.73 -1.15 -13.41
CA ILE A 169 -20.99 -0.90 -11.99
C ILE A 169 -19.69 -0.98 -11.18
N MET A 170 -18.86 -1.98 -11.47
CA MET A 170 -17.57 -2.16 -10.81
C MET A 170 -16.63 -0.98 -11.01
N GLY A 171 -16.53 -0.46 -12.24
CA GLY A 171 -15.70 0.72 -12.51
C GLY A 171 -16.16 1.96 -11.78
N ILE A 172 -17.47 2.18 -11.68
CA ILE A 172 -18.04 3.29 -10.90
C ILE A 172 -17.70 3.14 -9.41
N LEU A 173 -17.87 1.94 -8.85
CA LEU A 173 -17.55 1.67 -7.44
C LEU A 173 -16.07 1.86 -7.13
N LEU A 174 -15.18 1.42 -8.03
CA LEU A 174 -13.73 1.59 -7.89
C LEU A 174 -13.30 3.05 -8.05
N ALA A 175 -13.89 3.76 -9.01
CA ALA A 175 -13.68 5.20 -9.19
C ALA A 175 -14.09 5.98 -7.94
N PHE A 176 -15.25 5.68 -7.36
CA PHE A 176 -15.69 6.30 -6.10
C PHE A 176 -14.76 5.93 -4.92
N SER A 177 -14.43 4.65 -4.79
CA SER A 177 -13.58 4.13 -3.70
C SER A 177 -12.18 4.73 -3.69
N ASN A 178 -11.62 5.08 -4.84
CA ASN A 178 -10.30 5.71 -4.93
C ASN A 178 -10.38 7.24 -5.03
N GLY A 179 -11.46 7.80 -5.59
CA GLY A 179 -11.63 9.24 -5.78
C GLY A 179 -12.06 9.98 -4.52
N TRP A 180 -12.86 9.36 -3.65
CA TRP A 180 -13.23 9.98 -2.38
C TRP A 180 -12.07 9.91 -1.37
N PRO A 181 -11.73 10.99 -0.64
CA PRO A 181 -10.63 10.96 0.32
C PRO A 181 -10.85 9.94 1.45
N MET A 182 -10.11 8.83 1.43
CA MET A 182 -10.17 7.78 2.44
C MET A 182 -8.80 7.18 2.78
N ILE A 183 -8.66 6.71 4.03
CA ILE A 183 -7.55 5.87 4.46
C ILE A 183 -8.01 4.41 4.37
N THR A 184 -7.78 3.74 3.23
CA THR A 184 -8.18 2.34 2.98
C THR A 184 -7.00 1.40 3.17
N ASN A 185 -7.23 0.18 3.67
CA ASN A 185 -6.17 -0.84 3.86
C ASN A 185 -4.91 -0.33 4.58
N SER A 186 -5.09 0.53 5.58
CA SER A 186 -4.00 1.12 6.38
C SER A 186 -3.07 2.09 5.62
N ILE A 187 -3.46 2.56 4.43
CA ILE A 187 -2.75 3.58 3.63
C ILE A 187 -3.73 4.65 3.12
N ASN A 188 -3.21 5.77 2.62
CA ASN A 188 -4.01 6.75 1.89
C ASN A 188 -4.40 6.19 0.52
N ASN A 189 -5.65 6.38 0.09
CA ASN A 189 -6.02 6.22 -1.31
C ASN A 189 -5.68 7.49 -2.13
N ASP A 190 -5.90 7.43 -3.44
CA ASP A 190 -5.60 8.51 -4.37
C ASP A 190 -6.28 9.83 -4.01
N GLY A 191 -7.57 9.78 -3.68
CA GLY A 191 -8.34 10.94 -3.24
C GLY A 191 -7.81 11.55 -1.95
N MET A 192 -7.31 10.73 -1.01
CA MET A 192 -6.71 11.20 0.23
C MET A 192 -5.34 11.83 -0.03
N ASN A 193 -4.53 11.28 -0.93
CA ASN A 193 -3.26 11.91 -1.32
C ASN A 193 -3.50 13.27 -1.98
N ALA A 194 -4.43 13.37 -2.92
CA ALA A 194 -4.78 14.64 -3.55
C ALA A 194 -5.35 15.65 -2.53
N PHE A 195 -6.21 15.19 -1.62
CA PHE A 195 -6.76 16.01 -0.55
C PHE A 195 -5.68 16.54 0.40
N ASP A 196 -4.75 15.67 0.82
CA ASP A 196 -3.65 16.00 1.73
C ASP A 196 -2.71 17.03 1.08
N ILE A 197 -2.39 16.90 -0.22
CA ILE A 197 -1.55 17.88 -0.94
C ILE A 197 -2.27 19.22 -1.12
N MET A 198 -3.54 19.19 -1.53
CA MET A 198 -4.31 20.40 -1.81
C MET A 198 -4.46 21.33 -0.59
N HIS A 199 -4.56 20.77 0.61
CA HIS A 199 -4.77 21.55 1.83
C HIS A 199 -3.48 21.86 2.61
N TYR A 200 -2.38 21.20 2.27
CA TYR A 200 -1.12 21.33 3.00
C TYR A 200 0.03 21.38 1.98
N PRO A 201 0.50 22.58 1.58
CA PRO A 201 1.54 22.73 0.56
C PRO A 201 2.82 21.93 0.86
N GLU A 202 3.19 21.76 2.14
CA GLU A 202 4.31 20.94 2.59
C GLU A 202 4.16 19.45 2.20
N ALA A 203 2.93 18.96 2.06
CA ALA A 203 2.66 17.58 1.68
C ALA A 203 3.05 17.28 0.23
N ALA A 204 3.11 18.28 -0.67
CA ALA A 204 3.63 18.10 -2.02
C ALA A 204 5.12 17.69 -1.97
N ARG A 205 5.92 18.42 -1.19
CA ARG A 205 7.33 18.10 -0.97
C ARG A 205 7.50 16.75 -0.27
N ALA A 206 6.69 16.44 0.73
CA ALA A 206 6.74 15.14 1.39
C ALA A 206 6.41 13.98 0.43
N PHE A 207 5.39 14.16 -0.43
CA PHE A 207 5.03 13.20 -1.47
C PHE A 207 6.17 13.01 -2.48
N TRP A 208 6.79 14.11 -2.91
CA TRP A 208 7.98 14.09 -3.76
C TRP A 208 9.11 13.28 -3.13
N ILE A 209 9.46 13.57 -1.87
CA ILE A 209 10.53 12.87 -1.15
C ILE A 209 10.21 11.37 -1.05
N THR A 210 9.00 10.99 -0.66
CA THR A 210 8.61 9.58 -0.52
C THR A 210 8.71 8.80 -1.83
N LEU A 211 8.29 9.39 -2.96
CA LEU A 211 8.44 8.76 -4.28
C LEU A 211 9.92 8.65 -4.69
N HIS A 212 10.73 9.66 -4.39
CA HIS A 212 12.17 9.63 -4.64
C HIS A 212 12.90 8.60 -3.77
N ILE A 213 12.58 8.50 -2.48
CA ILE A 213 13.11 7.46 -1.58
C ILE A 213 12.78 6.08 -2.15
N SER A 214 11.52 5.82 -2.52
CA SER A 214 11.12 4.52 -3.08
C SER A 214 11.89 4.19 -4.36
N ASN A 215 12.09 5.18 -5.24
CA ASN A 215 12.91 5.01 -6.44
C ASN A 215 14.39 4.72 -6.09
N ARG A 216 15.00 5.48 -5.18
CA ARG A 216 16.39 5.27 -4.75
C ARG A 216 16.60 3.89 -4.11
N GLN A 217 15.69 3.44 -3.25
CA GLN A 217 15.72 2.08 -2.70
C GLN A 217 15.64 1.01 -3.80
N GLN A 218 14.83 1.23 -4.83
CA GLN A 218 14.74 0.33 -5.99
C GLN A 218 16.03 0.28 -6.81
N GLN A 219 16.75 1.40 -6.90
CA GLN A 219 18.09 1.46 -7.50
C GLN A 219 19.20 0.93 -6.56
N GLY A 220 18.82 0.41 -5.39
CA GLY A 220 19.78 -0.15 -4.44
C GLY A 220 20.57 0.91 -3.68
N GLU A 221 19.95 2.02 -3.30
CA GLU A 221 20.52 3.01 -2.37
C GLU A 221 19.85 2.86 -1.00
N ARG A 222 20.65 2.86 0.08
CA ARG A 222 20.16 2.77 1.46
C ARG A 222 19.70 4.12 1.98
N LEU A 223 18.84 4.13 2.99
CA LEU A 223 18.30 5.37 3.57
C LEU A 223 19.40 6.27 4.16
N LYS A 224 20.44 5.67 4.75
CA LYS A 224 21.60 6.41 5.28
C LYS A 224 22.44 7.11 4.21
N GLU A 225 22.38 6.64 2.96
CA GLU A 225 23.15 7.16 1.82
C GLU A 225 22.43 8.35 1.15
N MET A 226 21.11 8.43 1.32
CA MET A 226 20.29 9.50 0.75
C MET A 226 20.53 10.87 1.40
N PRO A 227 20.17 12.00 0.74
CA PRO A 227 20.38 13.34 1.26
C PRO A 227 19.73 13.56 2.65
N SER A 228 20.49 14.06 3.62
CA SER A 228 19.99 14.32 4.99
C SER A 228 18.83 15.31 5.03
N SER A 229 18.79 16.25 4.09
CA SER A 229 17.70 17.23 3.91
C SER A 229 16.34 16.61 3.59
N TRP A 230 16.28 15.33 3.16
CA TRP A 230 15.03 14.60 2.96
C TRP A 230 14.42 14.10 4.26
N PHE A 231 15.22 14.02 5.33
CA PHE A 231 14.83 13.46 6.63
C PHE A 231 14.80 14.54 7.72
N THR A 232 14.61 15.80 7.33
CA THR A 232 14.35 16.89 8.26
C THR A 232 13.01 16.63 8.96
N LEU A 233 13.00 16.66 10.29
CA LEU A 233 11.79 16.36 11.05
C LEU A 233 10.77 17.50 10.85
N PRO A 234 9.54 17.22 10.39
CA PRO A 234 8.51 18.24 10.26
C PRO A 234 8.01 18.69 11.64
N SER A 235 7.31 19.83 11.69
CA SER A 235 6.64 20.27 12.91
C SER A 235 5.53 19.29 13.33
N GLU A 236 5.21 19.21 14.63
CA GLU A 236 4.11 18.36 15.11
C GLU A 236 2.77 18.70 14.45
N GLU A 237 2.51 20.00 14.21
CA GLU A 237 1.29 20.43 13.53
C GLU A 237 1.25 19.93 12.09
N SER A 238 2.36 20.05 11.35
CA SER A 238 2.49 19.54 9.98
C SER A 238 2.34 18.01 9.94
N MET A 239 2.85 17.30 10.95
CA MET A 239 2.76 15.84 11.06
C MET A 239 1.33 15.32 11.31
N LYS A 240 0.32 16.19 11.50
CA LYS A 240 -1.10 15.78 11.45
C LYS A 240 -1.55 15.36 10.04
N ASN A 241 -0.79 15.75 9.01
CA ASN A 241 -0.97 15.31 7.63
C ASN A 241 -0.27 13.95 7.41
N GLY A 242 -0.96 13.01 6.72
CA GLY A 242 -0.44 11.65 6.54
C GLY A 242 0.84 11.58 5.72
N LEU A 243 0.90 12.35 4.63
CA LEU A 243 2.07 12.42 3.75
C LEU A 243 3.26 13.04 4.47
N VAL A 244 3.05 14.16 5.17
CA VAL A 244 4.14 14.83 5.91
C VAL A 244 4.67 13.94 7.04
N SER A 245 3.78 13.27 7.78
CA SER A 245 4.18 12.36 8.86
C SER A 245 5.07 11.19 8.40
N SER A 246 4.98 10.80 7.12
CA SER A 246 5.83 9.73 6.56
C SER A 246 7.32 10.10 6.58
N ILE A 247 7.67 11.40 6.52
CA ILE A 247 9.06 11.86 6.62
C ILE A 247 9.67 11.51 7.97
N ALA A 248 8.90 11.63 9.06
CA ALA A 248 9.35 11.25 10.40
C ALA A 248 9.56 9.73 10.51
N VAL A 249 8.71 8.93 9.86
CA VAL A 249 8.87 7.47 9.77
C VAL A 249 10.15 7.10 9.03
N TYR A 250 10.40 7.72 7.87
CA TYR A 250 11.64 7.53 7.12
C TYR A 250 12.88 7.98 7.92
N LYS A 251 12.76 9.03 8.72
CA LYS A 251 13.84 9.46 9.63
C LYS A 251 14.16 8.40 10.68
N CYS A 252 13.14 7.79 11.31
CA CYS A 252 13.35 6.66 12.22
C CYS A 252 14.08 5.51 11.53
N ASN A 253 13.61 5.11 10.33
CA ASN A 253 14.22 4.01 9.58
C ASN A 253 15.67 4.33 9.17
N ARG A 254 15.96 5.59 8.83
CA ARG A 254 17.32 6.05 8.58
C ARG A 254 18.20 5.95 9.82
N PHE A 255 17.72 6.34 11.00
CA PHE A 255 18.48 6.17 12.24
C PHE A 255 18.78 4.70 12.54
N VAL A 256 17.83 3.80 12.30
CA VAL A 256 18.06 2.34 12.42
C VAL A 256 19.15 1.87 11.45
N ASP A 257 19.10 2.32 10.19
CA ASP A 257 20.08 2.00 9.14
C ASP A 257 21.50 2.57 9.46
N GLU A 258 21.55 3.72 10.13
CA GLU A 258 22.76 4.34 10.70
C GLU A 258 23.21 3.70 12.03
N ARG A 259 22.46 2.72 12.57
CA ARG A 259 22.65 2.11 13.90
C ARG A 259 22.59 3.10 15.08
N ARG A 260 21.92 4.23 14.88
CA ARG A 260 21.62 5.26 15.89
C ARG A 260 20.36 4.88 16.67
N PHE A 261 20.46 3.76 17.39
CA PHE A 261 19.31 3.10 17.99
C PHE A 261 18.64 3.94 19.08
N GLU A 262 19.43 4.69 19.85
CA GLU A 262 18.89 5.56 20.91
C GLU A 262 18.05 6.70 20.32
N GLU A 263 18.57 7.41 19.31
CA GLU A 263 17.80 8.46 18.64
C GLU A 263 16.58 7.91 17.90
N ALA A 264 16.69 6.70 17.32
CA ALA A 264 15.54 6.00 16.75
C ALA A 264 14.47 5.71 17.80
N ALA A 265 14.84 5.15 18.95
CA ALA A 265 13.92 4.83 20.04
C ALA A 265 13.22 6.08 20.57
N GLN A 266 13.97 7.15 20.86
CA GLN A 266 13.43 8.40 21.35
C GLN A 266 12.43 9.02 20.37
N LEU A 267 12.77 9.05 19.07
CA LEU A 267 11.88 9.58 18.05
C LEU A 267 10.64 8.70 17.88
N ILE A 268 10.77 7.38 17.90
CA ILE A 268 9.61 6.47 17.81
C ILE A 268 8.68 6.69 19.02
N ASP A 269 9.22 6.71 20.23
CA ASP A 269 8.44 6.88 21.46
C ASP A 269 7.67 8.22 21.43
N HIS A 270 8.33 9.30 20.98
CA HIS A 270 7.68 10.58 20.76
C HIS A 270 6.56 10.51 19.70
N LEU A 271 6.83 9.97 18.50
CA LEU A 271 5.82 9.86 17.43
C LEU A 271 4.61 9.00 17.84
N LEU A 272 4.82 8.01 18.71
CA LEU A 272 3.75 7.17 19.23
C LEU A 272 2.95 7.85 20.34
N SER A 273 3.53 8.82 21.06
CA SER A 273 2.89 9.57 22.14
C SER A 273 2.09 10.78 21.67
N ILE A 274 2.42 11.36 20.52
CA ILE A 274 1.70 12.51 19.95
C ILE A 274 0.66 12.09 18.91
N ASP A 275 -0.31 12.97 18.68
CA ASP A 275 -1.37 12.78 17.69
C ASP A 275 -0.87 13.16 16.29
N THR A 276 -0.59 12.14 15.47
CA THR A 276 -0.03 12.28 14.12
C THR A 276 -0.97 11.74 13.04
N GLY A 277 -0.70 12.12 11.80
CA GLY A 277 -1.33 11.61 10.59
C GLY A 277 -0.82 10.23 10.15
N ILE A 278 0.13 9.63 10.91
CA ILE A 278 0.79 8.37 10.60
C ILE A 278 -0.25 7.29 10.35
N VAL A 279 -0.22 6.74 9.15
CA VAL A 279 -1.12 5.66 8.75
C VAL A 279 -0.82 4.38 9.52
N SER A 280 -1.83 3.54 9.71
CA SER A 280 -1.74 2.37 10.61
C SER A 280 -0.58 1.44 10.26
N ILE A 281 -0.25 1.28 8.97
CA ILE A 281 0.86 0.41 8.56
C ILE A 281 2.23 0.95 9.00
N HIS A 282 2.45 2.26 8.89
CA HIS A 282 3.68 2.89 9.36
C HIS A 282 3.76 2.85 10.89
N ARG A 283 2.65 3.07 11.59
CA ARG A 283 2.61 2.94 13.05
C ARG A 283 3.00 1.52 13.49
N SER A 284 2.51 0.50 12.79
CA SER A 284 2.89 -0.90 13.01
C SER A 284 4.39 -1.15 12.81
N ILE A 285 4.98 -0.58 11.75
CA ILE A 285 6.42 -0.69 11.49
C ILE A 285 7.24 -0.01 12.59
N LEU A 286 6.85 1.20 13.02
CA LEU A 286 7.54 1.88 14.13
C LEU A 286 7.52 1.06 15.43
N ILE A 287 6.38 0.45 15.76
CA ILE A 287 6.30 -0.44 16.93
C ILE A 287 7.25 -1.64 16.78
N ALA A 288 7.31 -2.25 15.60
CA ALA A 288 8.23 -3.35 15.33
C ALA A 288 9.70 -2.92 15.48
N GLU A 289 10.09 -1.77 14.92
CA GLU A 289 11.45 -1.23 15.09
C GLU A 289 11.76 -0.91 16.54
N ARG A 290 10.82 -0.30 17.28
CA ARG A 290 11.01 -0.03 18.70
C ARG A 290 11.16 -1.31 19.52
N THR A 291 10.44 -2.37 19.15
CA THR A 291 10.56 -3.71 19.75
C THR A 291 11.97 -4.26 19.52
N TYR A 292 12.47 -4.17 18.28
CA TYR A 292 13.82 -4.62 17.96
C TYR A 292 14.88 -3.86 18.74
N ILE A 293 14.79 -2.52 18.78
CA ILE A 293 15.73 -1.69 19.54
C ILE A 293 15.71 -2.08 21.02
N GLU A 294 14.53 -2.29 21.61
CA GLU A 294 14.41 -2.75 22.99
C GLU A 294 15.08 -4.11 23.21
N LEU A 295 14.92 -5.06 22.28
CA LEU A 295 15.53 -6.39 22.35
C LEU A 295 17.06 -6.36 22.32
N ILE A 296 17.66 -5.50 21.50
CA ILE A 296 19.12 -5.43 21.32
C ILE A 296 19.84 -4.51 22.31
N THR A 297 19.09 -3.71 23.08
CA THR A 297 19.63 -2.79 24.08
C THR A 297 19.33 -3.27 25.49
N SER A 298 18.30 -2.72 26.16
CA SER A 298 17.98 -3.01 27.55
C SER A 298 17.30 -4.35 27.77
N ASN A 299 16.66 -4.90 26.74
CA ASN A 299 15.90 -6.14 26.77
C ASN A 299 15.07 -6.23 28.06
N ARG A 300 14.15 -5.27 28.28
CA ARG A 300 13.24 -5.28 29.44
C ARG A 300 12.03 -6.15 29.16
N GLU A 301 11.81 -7.15 30.02
CA GLU A 301 10.74 -8.14 29.82
C GLU A 301 9.36 -7.50 29.82
N GLU A 302 9.11 -6.59 30.77
CA GLU A 302 7.84 -5.90 30.92
C GLU A 302 7.41 -5.16 29.64
N LEU A 303 8.30 -4.37 29.03
CA LEU A 303 8.00 -3.64 27.80
C LEU A 303 7.77 -4.56 26.61
N ILE A 304 8.61 -5.60 26.48
CA ILE A 304 8.54 -6.51 25.34
C ILE A 304 7.28 -7.38 25.41
N GLU A 305 7.06 -8.08 26.52
CA GLU A 305 5.98 -9.07 26.65
C GLU A 305 4.60 -8.43 26.86
N ASN A 306 4.52 -7.31 27.59
CA ASN A 306 3.23 -6.71 27.91
C ASN A 306 2.74 -5.71 26.86
N GLN A 307 3.64 -5.05 26.12
CA GLN A 307 3.26 -3.96 25.23
C GLN A 307 3.62 -4.21 23.77
N PHE A 308 4.87 -4.55 23.48
CA PHE A 308 5.38 -4.46 22.12
C PHE A 308 5.16 -5.73 21.28
N ILE A 309 5.48 -6.91 21.80
CA ILE A 309 5.47 -8.14 20.99
C ILE A 309 4.07 -8.55 20.54
N ASN A 310 3.04 -8.27 21.36
CA ASN A 310 1.65 -8.54 21.02
C ASN A 310 1.20 -7.74 19.79
N GLU A 311 1.63 -6.49 19.67
CA GLU A 311 1.36 -5.67 18.47
C GLU A 311 2.12 -6.20 17.26
N VAL A 312 3.38 -6.63 17.41
CA VAL A 312 4.15 -7.28 16.33
C VAL A 312 3.44 -8.53 15.82
N PHE A 313 2.88 -9.36 16.69
CA PHE A 313 2.13 -10.55 16.27
C PHE A 313 0.82 -10.22 15.54
N LYS A 314 0.12 -9.15 15.93
CA LYS A 314 -1.09 -8.69 15.23
C LYS A 314 -0.78 -8.29 13.78
N ILE A 315 0.30 -7.56 13.57
CA ILE A 315 0.65 -6.99 12.26
C ILE A 315 1.28 -8.04 11.32
N MET A 316 1.92 -9.08 11.88
CA MET A 316 2.49 -10.19 11.11
C MET A 316 1.46 -10.85 10.19
N LYS A 317 0.16 -10.85 10.53
CA LYS A 317 -0.90 -11.39 9.64
C LYS A 317 -0.87 -10.74 8.25
N TYR A 318 -0.49 -9.47 8.18
CA TYR A 318 -0.46 -8.66 6.96
C TYR A 318 0.95 -8.45 6.42
N LEU A 319 1.97 -8.49 7.28
CA LEU A 319 3.38 -8.22 6.93
C LEU A 319 4.30 -9.45 7.11
N LYS A 320 3.77 -10.68 7.03
CA LYS A 320 4.55 -11.91 7.28
C LYS A 320 5.78 -12.10 6.39
N ASN A 321 5.84 -11.46 5.23
CA ASN A 321 6.94 -11.55 4.27
C ASN A 321 7.77 -10.26 4.23
N GLU A 322 7.56 -9.36 5.17
CA GLU A 322 8.37 -8.16 5.29
C GLU A 322 9.69 -8.51 5.99
N PRO A 323 10.87 -8.23 5.38
CA PRO A 323 12.17 -8.59 5.96
C PRO A 323 12.37 -8.06 7.39
N SER A 324 12.00 -6.80 7.66
CA SER A 324 12.11 -6.18 8.98
C SER A 324 11.29 -6.90 10.06
N ILE A 325 10.06 -7.33 9.72
CA ILE A 325 9.22 -8.11 10.64
C ILE A 325 9.85 -9.49 10.92
N ILE A 326 10.43 -10.14 9.92
CA ILE A 326 11.11 -11.42 10.12
C ILE A 326 12.34 -11.23 11.03
N ARG A 327 13.13 -10.16 10.83
CA ARG A 327 14.25 -9.81 11.71
C ARG A 327 13.80 -9.59 13.15
N VAL A 328 12.74 -8.82 13.40
CA VAL A 328 12.27 -8.53 14.77
C VAL A 328 11.88 -9.82 15.49
N LEU A 329 11.18 -10.73 14.79
CA LEU A 329 10.82 -12.03 15.33
C LEU A 329 12.05 -12.92 15.56
N TYR A 330 13.06 -12.82 14.70
CA TYR A 330 14.32 -13.51 14.89
C TYR A 330 15.00 -13.02 16.17
N ALA A 331 15.18 -11.71 16.32
CA ALA A 331 15.74 -11.07 17.52
C ALA A 331 15.01 -11.51 18.79
N TYR A 332 13.68 -11.53 18.77
CA TYR A 332 12.86 -12.00 19.90
C TYR A 332 13.14 -13.46 20.26
N ASN A 333 13.24 -14.35 19.27
CA ASN A 333 13.47 -15.76 19.52
C ASN A 333 14.91 -16.06 19.96
N VAL A 334 15.90 -15.28 19.51
CA VAL A 334 17.30 -15.44 19.92
C VAL A 334 17.54 -14.86 21.31
N LEU A 335 17.22 -13.58 21.51
CA LEU A 335 17.64 -12.82 22.70
C LEU A 335 16.68 -12.96 23.89
N ARG A 336 15.38 -13.14 23.64
CA ARG A 336 14.38 -13.26 24.72
C ARG A 336 13.95 -14.68 24.97
N ARG A 337 13.36 -15.35 23.97
CA ARG A 337 12.78 -16.69 24.15
C ARG A 337 13.82 -17.80 24.15
N LYS A 338 15.05 -17.53 23.69
CA LYS A 338 16.13 -18.50 23.52
C LYS A 338 15.70 -19.76 22.75
N ASN A 339 14.78 -19.61 21.79
CA ASN A 339 14.21 -20.70 21.00
C ASN A 339 15.00 -20.88 19.69
N LYS A 340 16.05 -21.71 19.76
CA LYS A 340 16.94 -21.99 18.63
C LYS A 340 16.21 -22.54 17.40
N ASN A 341 15.26 -23.46 17.62
CA ASN A 341 14.50 -24.07 16.52
C ASN A 341 13.69 -23.03 15.76
N LYS A 342 13.04 -22.10 16.48
CA LYS A 342 12.24 -21.05 15.85
C LYS A 342 13.12 -19.99 15.18
N ALA A 343 14.25 -19.62 15.79
CA ALA A 343 15.22 -18.71 15.20
C ALA A 343 15.74 -19.25 13.86
N GLU A 344 16.11 -20.54 13.79
CA GLU A 344 16.58 -21.17 12.56
C GLU A 344 15.51 -21.20 11.45
N GLN A 345 14.25 -21.49 11.81
CA GLN A 345 13.13 -21.39 10.86
C GLN A 345 12.96 -19.97 10.30
N LEU A 346 13.10 -18.95 11.15
CA LEU A 346 12.99 -17.55 10.75
C LEU A 346 14.16 -17.12 9.86
N LYS A 347 15.39 -17.57 10.16
CA LYS A 347 16.57 -17.33 9.32
C LYS A 347 16.41 -17.93 7.92
N LYS A 348 15.98 -19.19 7.81
CA LYS A 348 15.65 -19.82 6.52
C LYS A 348 14.54 -19.08 5.77
N LYS A 349 13.50 -18.63 6.49
CA LYS A 349 12.41 -17.85 5.92
C LYS A 349 12.90 -16.50 5.39
N PHE A 350 13.76 -15.82 6.14
CA PHE A 350 14.36 -14.54 5.75
C PHE A 350 15.09 -14.69 4.41
N GLU A 351 16.01 -15.65 4.30
CA GLU A 351 16.77 -15.88 3.06
C GLU A 351 15.86 -16.24 1.87
N LYS A 352 14.81 -17.01 2.11
CA LYS A 352 13.80 -17.30 1.08
C LYS A 352 13.09 -16.02 0.61
N VAL A 353 12.70 -15.14 1.53
CA VAL A 353 11.98 -13.90 1.20
C VAL A 353 12.89 -12.94 0.44
N VAL A 354 14.09 -12.67 0.96
CA VAL A 354 15.01 -11.69 0.38
C VAL A 354 15.53 -12.08 -1.01
N SER A 355 15.57 -13.37 -1.35
CA SER A 355 15.96 -13.83 -2.70
C SER A 355 15.03 -13.34 -3.82
N SER A 356 13.81 -12.93 -3.49
CA SER A 356 12.82 -12.38 -4.44
C SER A 356 12.39 -10.96 -4.08
N TYR A 357 13.07 -10.33 -3.12
CA TYR A 357 12.73 -8.99 -2.66
C TYR A 357 13.25 -7.93 -3.64
N PRO A 358 12.42 -6.94 -4.04
CA PRO A 358 12.79 -5.98 -5.08
C PRO A 358 13.85 -4.96 -4.63
N TYR A 359 14.14 -4.86 -3.32
CA TYR A 359 15.06 -3.89 -2.73
C TYR A 359 16.28 -4.61 -2.11
N PRO A 360 17.29 -4.99 -2.90
CA PRO A 360 18.38 -5.84 -2.43
C PRO A 360 19.23 -5.21 -1.33
N GLN A 361 19.44 -3.89 -1.36
CA GLN A 361 20.20 -3.22 -0.29
C GLN A 361 19.44 -3.08 1.02
N GLU A 362 18.12 -2.96 0.96
CA GLU A 362 17.29 -3.02 2.16
C GLU A 362 17.37 -4.42 2.78
N ALA A 363 17.26 -5.48 1.96
CA ALA A 363 17.49 -6.84 2.42
C ALA A 363 18.89 -7.05 3.02
N ALA A 364 19.92 -6.41 2.47
CA ALA A 364 21.28 -6.45 3.02
C ALA A 364 21.37 -5.75 4.39
N ALA A 365 20.77 -4.56 4.53
CA ALA A 365 20.69 -3.84 5.81
C ALA A 365 19.98 -4.67 6.89
N GLU A 366 18.87 -5.31 6.53
CA GLU A 366 18.11 -6.19 7.42
C GLU A 366 18.94 -7.42 7.84
N ARG A 367 19.76 -7.95 6.94
CA ARG A 367 20.69 -9.06 7.25
C ARG A 367 21.80 -8.61 8.21
N GLU A 368 22.37 -7.41 8.04
CA GLU A 368 23.35 -6.83 8.97
C GLU A 368 22.77 -6.70 10.39
N LEU A 369 21.51 -6.29 10.50
CA LEU A 369 20.82 -6.18 11.78
C LEU A 369 20.50 -7.54 12.40
N MET A 370 20.31 -8.60 11.60
CA MET A 370 20.25 -9.98 12.11
C MET A 370 21.62 -10.48 12.58
N GLN A 371 22.71 -10.10 11.91
CA GLN A 371 24.07 -10.44 12.37
C GLN A 371 24.38 -9.75 13.70
N LEU A 372 23.97 -8.51 13.90
CA LEU A 372 24.09 -7.81 15.18
C LEU A 372 23.40 -8.57 16.32
N VAL A 373 22.26 -9.20 16.06
CA VAL A 373 21.57 -10.06 17.05
C VAL A 373 22.45 -11.25 17.43
N ASP A 374 23.09 -11.90 16.45
CA ASP A 374 23.99 -13.04 16.68
C ASP A 374 25.22 -12.60 17.50
N GLU A 375 25.79 -11.43 17.20
CA GLU A 375 26.90 -10.83 17.95
C GLU A 375 26.52 -10.57 19.41
N ILE A 376 25.35 -9.98 19.67
CA ILE A 376 24.86 -9.72 21.04
C ILE A 376 24.63 -11.05 21.77
N ALA A 377 23.99 -12.03 21.11
CA ALA A 377 23.73 -13.34 21.69
C ALA A 377 25.00 -14.12 22.02
N SER A 378 26.14 -13.83 21.37
CA SER A 378 27.42 -14.45 21.69
C SER A 378 28.10 -13.85 22.93
N ARG A 379 27.64 -12.67 23.38
CA ARG A 379 28.19 -11.94 24.54
C ARG A 379 27.40 -12.13 25.84
N VAL A 380 26.22 -12.76 25.77
CA VAL A 380 25.27 -12.96 26.88
C VAL A 380 25.02 -14.45 27.05
#